data_AF-A0A1C6HIX7-F1
#
_entry.id   AF-A0A1C6HIX7-F1
#
_cell.length_a   1.000
_cell.length_b   1.000
_cell.length_c   1.000
_cell.angle_alpha   90.00
_cell.angle_beta   90.00
_cell.angle_gamma   90.00
#
_symmetry.space_group_name_H-M   'P 1'
#
loop_
_entity.id
_entity.type
_entity.pdbx_description
1 polymer ?
#
loop_
_entity_poly.entity_id
_entity_poly.type
_entity_poly.pdbx_seq_one_letter_code
_entity_poly.pdbx_strand_id
1 'polypeptide(L)' 'MKKSAYQRHEDEVKLLIHEAKVRNNLTDEGLAKRIGMPLSTLRNRKAHPGRYRLDDLWLFEQLAGRPLRGGDTNAQTL' A
#
# COMPACT_ATOMS: atom_id res chain seq x y z
N MET A 1 -17.93 18.68 -7.87
CA MET A 1 -18.17 17.45 -8.65
C MET A 1 -17.86 16.23 -7.79
N LYS A 2 -18.64 15.16 -7.89
CA LYS A 2 -18.37 13.90 -7.18
C LYS A 2 -17.18 13.20 -7.84
N LYS A 3 -16.17 12.79 -7.06
CA LYS A 3 -15.02 12.03 -7.59
C LYS A 3 -15.49 10.74 -8.25
N SER A 4 -14.86 10.37 -9.36
CA SER A 4 -15.11 9.06 -9.98
C SER A 4 -14.69 7.93 -9.03
N ALA A 5 -15.20 6.71 -9.26
CA ALA A 5 -14.74 5.54 -8.50
C ALA A 5 -13.22 5.35 -8.64
N TYR A 6 -12.68 5.57 -9.83
CA TYR A 6 -11.26 5.48 -10.12
C TYR A 6 -10.42 6.49 -9.31
N GLN A 7 -10.83 7.76 -9.28
CA GLN A 7 -10.13 8.79 -8.50
C GLN A 7 -10.13 8.50 -7.00
N ARG A 8 -11.24 7.97 -6.47
CA ARG A 8 -11.32 7.56 -5.07
C ARG A 8 -10.36 6.42 -4.76
N HIS A 9 -10.30 5.42 -5.64
CA HIS A 9 -9.37 4.30 -5.48
C HIS A 9 -7.90 4.76 -5.49
N GLU A 10 -7.53 5.68 -6.38
CA GLU A 10 -6.16 6.21 -6.40
C GLU A 10 -5.79 6.95 -5.11
N ASP A 11 -6.73 7.71 -4.53
CA ASP A 11 -6.53 8.37 -3.24
C ASP A 11 -6.40 7.36 -2.10
N GLU A 12 -7.22 6.30 -2.10
CA GLU A 12 -7.14 5.21 -1.11
C GLU A 12 -5.78 4.52 -1.14
N VAL A 13 -5.23 4.21 -2.32
CA VAL A 13 -3.90 3.60 -2.46
C VAL A 13 -2.80 4.54 -1.95
N LYS A 14 -2.90 5.85 -2.20
CA LYS A 14 -1.94 6.82 -1.66
C LYS A 14 -1.97 6.88 -0.13
N LEU A 15 -3.17 6.87 0.45
CA LEU A 15 -3.35 6.82 1.91
C LEU A 15 -2.79 5.52 2.50
N LEU A 16 -3.01 4.39 1.83
CA LEU A 16 -2.48 3.10 2.22
C LEU A 16 -0.95 3.09 2.27
N ILE A 17 -0.30 3.60 1.21
CA ILE A 17 1.17 3.73 1.16
C ILE A 17 1.67 4.66 2.27
N HIS A 18 0.99 5.78 2.52
CA HIS A 18 1.36 6.70 3.59
C HIS A 18 1.27 6.03 4.97
N GLU A 19 0.18 5.32 5.25
CA GLU A 19 -0.01 4.59 6.50
C GLU A 19 1.06 3.50 6.69
N ALA A 20 1.33 2.71 5.65
CA ALA A 20 2.39 1.71 5.65
C ALA A 20 3.75 2.33 6.00
N LYS A 21 4.07 3.51 5.47
CA LYS A 21 5.31 4.22 5.82
C LYS A 21 5.35 4.67 7.27
N VAL A 22 4.29 5.34 7.73
CA VAL A 22 4.25 5.91 9.09
C VAL A 22 4.34 4.82 10.15
N ARG A 23 3.60 3.71 9.99
CA ARG A 23 3.60 2.61 10.96
C ARG A 23 4.94 1.87 11.05
N ASN A 24 5.77 1.94 10.01
CA ASN A 24 7.07 1.26 9.95
C ASN A 24 8.26 2.23 10.00
N ASN A 25 8.03 3.53 10.22
CA ASN A 25 9.06 4.58 10.17
C ASN A 25 9.92 4.55 8.88
N LEU A 26 9.27 4.37 7.72
CA LEU A 26 9.96 4.20 6.43
C LEU A 26 10.01 5.49 5.61
N THR A 27 11.15 5.74 4.98
CA THR A 27 11.24 6.65 3.81
C THR A 27 10.71 5.97 2.56
N ASP A 28 10.64 6.69 1.42
CA ASP A 28 10.29 6.04 0.14
C ASP A 28 11.35 5.01 -0.28
N GLU A 29 12.64 5.29 -0.02
CA GLU A 29 13.75 4.37 -0.21
C GLU A 29 13.62 3.12 0.68
N GLY A 30 13.29 3.33 1.96
CA GLY A 30 13.05 2.25 2.91
C GLY A 30 11.89 1.36 2.50
N LEU A 31 10.78 1.97 2.08
CA LEU A 31 9.62 1.25 1.57
C LEU A 31 9.96 0.45 0.31
N ALA A 32 10.61 1.08 -0.67
CA ALA A 32 11.04 0.43 -1.91
C ALA A 32 11.91 -0.81 -1.63
N LYS A 33 12.89 -0.69 -0.73
CA LYS A 33 13.73 -1.81 -0.28
C LYS A 33 12.91 -2.89 0.41
N ARG A 34 11.97 -2.51 1.29
CA ARG A 34 11.15 -3.44 2.08
C ARG A 34 10.25 -4.32 1.21
N ILE A 35 9.72 -3.77 0.13
CA ILE A 35 8.82 -4.47 -0.80
C ILE A 35 9.54 -5.05 -2.03
N GLY A 36 10.86 -4.94 -2.12
CA GLY A 36 11.64 -5.44 -3.27
C GLY A 36 11.38 -4.69 -4.58
N MET A 37 11.02 -3.41 -4.53
CA MET A 37 10.72 -2.58 -5.70
C MET A 37 11.84 -1.54 -5.94
N PRO A 38 12.26 -1.27 -7.18
CA PRO A 38 13.14 -0.14 -7.47
C PRO A 38 12.50 1.19 -7.06
N LEU A 39 13.27 2.08 -6.44
CA LEU A 39 12.78 3.40 -5.98
C LEU A 39 12.16 4.23 -7.10
N SER A 40 12.77 4.23 -8.29
CA SER A 40 12.25 4.94 -9.47
C SER A 40 10.87 4.40 -9.87
N THR A 41 10.67 3.08 -9.81
CA THR A 41 9.38 2.43 -10.06
C THR A 41 8.35 2.81 -9.00
N LEU A 42 8.72 2.80 -7.71
CA LEU A 42 7.83 3.23 -6.63
C LEU A 42 7.37 4.68 -6.84
N ARG A 43 8.29 5.60 -7.11
CA ARG A 43 7.98 7.02 -7.35
C ARG A 43 7.06 7.20 -8.56
N ASN A 44 7.31 6.47 -9.67
CA ASN A 44 6.44 6.51 -10.84
C ASN A 44 5.02 5.98 -10.53
N ARG A 45 4.90 4.87 -9.80
CA ARG A 45 3.59 4.29 -9.43
C ARG A 45 2.85 5.11 -8.38
N LYS A 46 3.54 5.81 -7.47
CA LYS A 46 2.89 6.78 -6.56
C LYS A 46 2.20 7.93 -7.31
N ALA A 47 2.76 8.36 -8.44
CA ALA A 47 2.13 9.34 -9.31
C ALA A 47 0.93 8.76 -10.10
N HIS A 48 0.89 7.44 -10.29
CA HIS A 48 -0.15 6.71 -11.00
C HIS A 48 -0.60 5.46 -10.23
N PRO A 49 -1.36 5.60 -9.12
CA PRO A 49 -1.61 4.50 -8.20
C PRO A 49 -2.33 3.31 -8.82
N GLY A 50 -3.11 3.50 -9.89
CA GLY A 50 -3.71 2.41 -10.66
C GLY A 50 -2.72 1.44 -11.32
N ARG A 51 -1.41 1.73 -11.28
CA ARG A 51 -0.34 0.83 -11.79
C ARG A 51 0.19 -0.17 -10.76
N TYR A 52 -0.24 -0.07 -9.50
CA TYR A 52 0.12 -1.08 -8.51
C TYR A 52 -0.61 -2.39 -8.78
N ARG A 53 0.12 -3.50 -8.68
CA ARG A 53 -0.45 -4.84 -8.80
C ARG A 53 -1.09 -5.24 -7.47
N LEU A 54 -1.95 -6.26 -7.52
CA LEU A 54 -2.59 -6.79 -6.32
C LEU A 54 -1.57 -7.21 -5.25
N ASP A 55 -0.47 -7.84 -5.65
CA ASP A 55 0.62 -8.24 -4.74
C ASP A 55 1.30 -7.04 -4.08
N ASP A 56 1.46 -5.92 -4.79
CA ASP A 56 2.02 -4.68 -4.21
C ASP A 56 1.06 -4.11 -3.15
N LEU A 57 -0.23 -4.06 -3.49
CA LEU A 57 -1.28 -3.56 -2.58
C LEU A 57 -1.37 -4.43 -1.33
N TRP A 58 -1.25 -5.74 -1.48
CA TRP A 58 -1.23 -6.69 -0.37
C TRP A 58 -0.07 -6.44 0.60
N LEU A 59 1.14 -6.19 0.09
CA LEU A 59 2.28 -5.82 0.93
C LEU A 59 2.04 -4.50 1.67
N PHE A 60 1.41 -3.52 1.03
CA PHE A 60 1.07 -2.26 1.71
C PHE A 60 0.01 -2.44 2.80
N GLU A 61 -1.02 -3.26 2.59
CA GLU A 61 -2.03 -3.61 3.61
C GLU A 61 -1.38 -4.27 4.84
N GLN A 62 -0.46 -5.23 4.63
CA GLN A 62 0.28 -5.85 5.72
C GLN A 62 1.14 -4.85 6.50
N LEU A 63 1.91 -4.02 5.78
CA LEU A 63 2.74 -2.98 6.39
C LEU A 63 1.88 -1.93 7.11
N ALA A 64 0.71 -1.63 6.57
CA ALA A 64 -0.28 -0.77 7.20
C ALA A 64 -1.01 -1.45 8.36
N GLY A 65 -0.72 -2.72 8.71
CA GLY A 65 -1.36 -3.44 9.81
C GLY A 65 -2.88 -3.57 9.64
N ARG A 66 -3.35 -3.64 8.39
CA ARG A 66 -4.75 -3.81 8.05
C ARG A 66 -5.04 -5.30 7.88
N PRO A 67 -6.18 -5.81 8.40
CA PRO A 67 -6.56 -7.20 8.21
C PRO A 67 -6.81 -7.48 6.73
N LEU A 68 -6.44 -8.68 6.29
CA LEU A 68 -6.70 -9.12 4.92
C LEU A 68 -8.21 -9.13 4.68
N ARG A 69 -8.71 -8.22 3.84
CA ARG A 69 -10.10 -8.25 3.41
C ARG A 69 -10.30 -9.50 2.53
N GLY A 70 -10.79 -10.58 3.14
CA GLY A 70 -11.06 -11.86 2.48
C GLY A 70 -10.29 -13.07 3.02
N GLY A 71 -9.47 -12.91 4.07
CA GLY A 71 -8.82 -14.02 4.75
C GLY A 71 -8.95 -13.87 6.26
N ASP A 72 -9.74 -14.72 6.90
CA ASP A 72 -9.92 -14.75 8.34
C ASP A 72 -8.56 -14.98 9.02
N THR A 73 -7.95 -13.95 9.59
CA THR A 73 -6.85 -14.09 10.54
C THR A 73 -7.42 -14.43 11.92
N ASN A 74 -8.06 -15.60 12.03
CA ASN A 74 -8.11 -16.36 13.27
C ASN A 74 -6.88 -17.28 13.30
N ALA A 75 -5.68 -16.69 13.35
CA ALA A 75 -4.48 -17.40 13.74
C ALA A 75 -4.20 -17.03 15.20
N GLN A 76 -4.52 -17.97 16.08
CA GLN A 76 -4.43 -17.93 17.53
C GLN A 76 -3.09 -17.41 18.04
N THR A 77 -3.13 -16.60 19.10
CA THR A 77 -2.05 -16.53 20.09
C THR A 77 -2.66 -16.21 21.45
N LEU A 78 -2.93 -17.27 22.23
CA LEU A 78 -2.87 -17.30 23.69
C LEU A 78 -2.10 -18.58 24.06
#